data_AF-A0A9P6CVC9-F1
#
_entry.id   AF-A0A9P6CVC9-F1
#
_cell.length_a   1.000
_cell.length_b   1.000
_cell.length_c   1.000
_cell.angle_alpha   90.00
_cell.angle_beta   90.00
_cell.angle_gamma   90.00
#
_symmetry.space_group_name_H-M   'P 1'
#
loop_
_entity.id
_entity.type
_entity.pdbx_description
1 polymer ?
#
loop_
_entity_poly.entity_id
_entity_poly.type
_entity_poly.pdbx_seq_one_letter_code
_entity_poly.pdbx_strand_id
1 'polypeptide(L)'
;MSTKIQAHWSAADTTELLDYLLSQRATLGDGSSFKATTWTGAAKQVNAVARCKGIDKTSKSCKNKWMRLKEIFEIVAKIKAQSGFKWDDEKGADIDASSASVWEVFEKKNKGSCPFRNKGWPWWSKVEPLMPSSTRGANI
;
A
#
# COMPACT_ATOMS: atom_id res chain seq x y z
N MET A 1 -3.73 -23.95 -21.11
CA MET A 1 -3.96 -22.84 -20.15
C MET A 1 -2.64 -22.49 -19.50
N SER A 2 -2.02 -21.37 -19.87
CA SER A 2 -0.74 -20.96 -19.28
C SER A 2 -0.97 -20.49 -17.85
N THR A 3 -0.67 -21.33 -16.87
CA THR A 3 -0.63 -20.96 -15.46
C THR A 3 0.48 -19.92 -15.32
N LYS A 4 0.12 -18.63 -15.36
CA LYS A 4 1.04 -17.56 -14.96
C LYS A 4 1.31 -17.79 -13.48
N ILE A 5 2.42 -18.45 -13.15
CA ILE A 5 2.88 -18.61 -11.78
C ILE A 5 3.18 -17.18 -11.29
N GLN A 6 2.26 -16.62 -10.50
CA GLN A 6 2.41 -15.28 -9.96
C GLN A 6 3.32 -15.33 -8.73
N ALA A 7 4.15 -14.30 -8.58
CA ALA A 7 4.93 -14.13 -7.36
C ALA A 7 3.96 -13.98 -6.17
N HIS A 8 4.07 -14.89 -5.20
CA HIS A 8 3.29 -14.81 -3.97
C HIS A 8 3.87 -13.70 -3.09
N TRP A 9 3.02 -12.72 -2.73
CA TRP A 9 3.38 -11.63 -1.82
C TRP A 9 2.79 -11.93 -0.45
N SER A 10 3.62 -12.43 0.46
CA SER A 10 3.27 -12.54 1.88
C SER A 10 3.30 -11.17 2.56
N ALA A 11 2.81 -11.13 3.81
CA ALA A 11 2.92 -9.92 4.62
C ALA A 11 4.37 -9.54 4.90
N ALA A 12 5.24 -10.53 5.14
CA ALA A 12 6.68 -10.33 5.32
C ALA A 12 7.32 -9.72 4.05
N ASP A 13 7.00 -10.25 2.86
CA ASP A 13 7.50 -9.71 1.60
C ASP A 13 7.15 -8.23 1.40
N THR A 14 5.92 -7.89 1.77
CA THR A 14 5.41 -6.52 1.63
C THR A 14 6.12 -5.59 2.63
N THR A 15 6.37 -6.07 3.85
CA THR A 15 7.12 -5.32 4.87
C THR A 15 8.57 -5.11 4.45
N GLU A 16 9.27 -6.13 3.95
CA GLU A 16 10.66 -6.03 3.46
C GLU A 16 10.77 -5.05 2.30
N LEU A 17 9.82 -5.10 1.35
CA LEU A 17 9.78 -4.14 0.25
C LEU A 17 9.68 -2.71 0.81
N LEU A 18 8.77 -2.48 1.75
CA LEU A 18 8.55 -1.15 2.32
C LEU A 18 9.76 -0.67 3.14
N ASP A 19 10.40 -1.55 3.91
CA ASP A 19 11.60 -1.24 4.69
C ASP A 19 12.78 -0.84 3.78
N TYR A 20 12.98 -1.59 2.70
CA TYR A 20 13.97 -1.24 1.69
C TYR A 20 13.66 0.11 1.03
N LEU A 21 12.39 0.37 0.68
CA LEU A 21 11.99 1.65 0.10
C LEU A 21 12.16 2.81 1.08
N LEU A 22 11.90 2.61 2.37
CA LEU A 22 12.15 3.58 3.45
C LEU A 22 13.63 3.93 3.55
N SER A 23 14.50 2.93 3.46
CA SER A 23 15.96 3.13 3.42
C SER A 23 16.39 3.89 2.16
N GLN A 24 15.65 3.74 1.06
CA GLN A 24 15.87 4.44 -0.21
C GLN A 24 15.06 5.74 -0.34
N ARG A 25 14.45 6.23 0.74
CA ARG A 25 13.70 7.50 0.72
C ARG A 25 14.58 8.69 0.36
N ALA A 26 15.85 8.69 0.77
CA ALA A 26 16.77 9.79 0.47
C ALA A 26 17.16 9.84 -1.01
N THR A 27 17.09 8.70 -1.71
CA THR A 27 17.32 8.58 -3.15
C THR A 27 16.07 8.87 -3.98
N LEU A 28 14.91 8.89 -3.32
CA LEU A 28 13.63 9.43 -3.78
C LEU A 28 13.75 10.96 -3.70
N GLY A 29 14.52 11.59 -4.60
CA GLY A 29 14.65 13.05 -4.65
C GLY A 29 13.31 13.75 -4.95
N ASP A 30 13.33 15.00 -5.43
CA ASP A 30 12.12 15.77 -5.82
C ASP A 30 11.20 15.10 -6.87
N GLY A 31 11.58 13.92 -7.36
CA GLY A 31 10.82 13.13 -8.31
C GLY A 31 9.80 12.21 -7.63
N SER A 32 8.59 12.15 -8.19
CA SER A 32 7.46 11.33 -7.74
C SER A 32 7.65 9.80 -7.87
N SER A 33 8.85 9.30 -8.17
CA SER A 33 9.13 7.88 -8.48
C SER A 33 10.56 7.44 -8.17
N PHE A 34 10.72 6.19 -7.69
CA PHE A 34 12.02 5.55 -7.48
C PHE A 34 12.73 5.17 -8.78
N LYS A 35 14.07 5.24 -8.77
CA LYS A 35 14.93 4.85 -9.90
C LYS A 35 14.85 3.34 -10.20
N ALA A 36 15.13 2.94 -11.43
CA ALA A 36 15.17 1.53 -11.84
C ALA A 36 16.13 0.69 -10.99
N THR A 37 17.26 1.28 -10.58
CA THR A 37 18.26 0.65 -9.70
C THR A 37 17.70 0.32 -8.31
N THR A 38 16.86 1.20 -7.77
CA THR A 38 16.16 0.98 -6.49
C THR A 38 15.26 -0.24 -6.58
N TRP A 39 14.48 -0.38 -7.65
CA TRP A 39 13.59 -1.53 -7.84
C TRP A 39 14.36 -2.85 -7.99
N THR A 40 15.53 -2.83 -8.63
CA THR A 40 16.39 -4.01 -8.73
C THR A 40 17.01 -4.40 -7.40
N GLY A 41 17.43 -3.43 -6.58
CA GLY A 41 17.88 -3.71 -5.22
C GLY A 41 16.75 -4.23 -4.32
N ALA A 42 15.55 -3.66 -4.44
CA ALA A 42 14.37 -4.11 -3.72
C ALA A 42 14.03 -5.58 -4.06
N ALA A 43 14.06 -5.92 -5.35
CA ALA A 43 13.85 -7.30 -5.80
C ALA A 43 14.89 -8.26 -5.17
N LYS A 44 16.17 -7.88 -5.15
CA LYS A 44 17.21 -8.70 -4.49
C LYS A 44 16.95 -8.88 -3.00
N GLN A 45 16.62 -7.80 -2.29
CA GLN A 45 16.36 -7.84 -0.84
C GLN A 45 15.17 -8.75 -0.52
N VAL A 46 14.04 -8.56 -1.19
CA VAL A 46 12.82 -9.33 -0.92
C VAL A 46 13.02 -10.82 -1.26
N ASN A 47 13.74 -11.15 -2.34
CA ASN A 47 14.05 -12.55 -2.66
C ASN A 47 15.10 -13.18 -1.73
N ALA A 48 15.97 -12.38 -1.11
CA ALA A 48 16.97 -12.87 -0.17
C ALA A 48 16.38 -13.20 1.22
N VAL A 49 15.47 -12.36 1.71
CA VAL A 49 14.92 -12.48 3.07
C VAL A 49 13.73 -13.44 3.11
N ALA A 50 12.84 -13.37 2.12
CA ALA A 50 11.73 -14.30 2.06
C ALA A 50 12.13 -15.54 1.29
N ARG A 51 11.98 -16.73 1.89
CA ARG A 51 11.92 -17.97 1.11
C ARG A 51 10.74 -17.87 0.15
N CYS A 52 11.01 -17.43 -1.08
CA CYS A 52 9.99 -17.19 -2.10
C CYS A 52 9.21 -18.48 -2.34
N LYS A 53 7.93 -18.50 -1.94
CA LYS A 53 6.97 -19.47 -2.48
C LYS A 53 6.61 -19.01 -3.90
N GLY A 54 7.15 -19.65 -4.92
CA GLY A 54 6.86 -19.35 -6.35
C GLY A 54 8.04 -18.76 -7.11
N ILE A 55 7.77 -18.01 -8.18
CA ILE A 55 8.79 -17.35 -9.02
C ILE A 55 9.38 -16.14 -8.29
N ASP A 56 10.68 -15.92 -8.49
CA ASP A 56 11.41 -14.75 -8.01
C ASP A 56 10.70 -13.43 -8.35
N LYS A 57 10.65 -12.54 -7.36
CA LYS A 57 10.07 -11.22 -7.49
C LYS A 57 10.99 -10.35 -8.34
N THR A 58 10.51 -9.92 -9.50
CA THR A 58 11.26 -9.00 -10.37
C THR A 58 11.13 -7.54 -9.92
N SER A 59 12.02 -6.68 -10.39
CA SER A 59 11.94 -5.22 -10.20
C SER A 59 10.56 -4.66 -10.63
N LYS A 60 10.00 -5.21 -11.72
CA LYS A 60 8.66 -4.86 -12.21
C LYS A 60 7.56 -5.28 -11.24
N SER A 61 7.64 -6.48 -10.68
CA SER A 61 6.70 -6.95 -9.66
C SER A 61 6.74 -6.08 -8.40
N CYS A 62 7.94 -5.66 -7.96
CA CYS A 62 8.10 -4.75 -6.81
C CYS A 62 7.47 -3.38 -7.09
N LYS A 63 7.72 -2.81 -8.28
CA LYS A 63 7.11 -1.54 -8.70
C LYS A 63 5.59 -1.63 -8.75
N ASN A 64 5.04 -2.69 -9.35
CA ASN A 64 3.59 -2.89 -9.41
C ASN A 64 2.97 -3.06 -8.02
N LYS A 65 3.64 -3.78 -7.12
CA LYS A 65 3.22 -3.93 -5.73
C LYS A 65 3.19 -2.57 -5.02
N TRP A 66 4.24 -1.75 -5.20
CA TRP A 66 4.28 -0.38 -4.66
C TRP A 66 3.15 0.49 -5.19
N MET A 67 2.88 0.48 -6.51
CA MET A 67 1.75 1.22 -7.09
C MET A 67 0.42 0.82 -6.46
N ARG A 68 0.20 -0.48 -6.23
CA ARG A 68 -1.00 -0.97 -5.56
C ARG A 68 -1.09 -0.52 -4.09
N LEU A 69 0.04 -0.47 -3.38
CA LEU A 69 0.09 0.05 -2.01
C LEU A 69 -0.24 1.55 -1.95
N LYS A 70 0.18 2.34 -2.95
CA LYS A 70 -0.21 3.75 -3.07
C LYS A 70 -1.72 3.91 -3.29
N GLU A 71 -2.31 3.14 -4.20
CA GLU A 71 -3.77 3.17 -4.42
C GLU A 71 -4.54 2.82 -3.13
N ILE A 72 -4.05 1.82 -2.40
CA ILE A 72 -4.63 1.44 -1.10
C ILE A 72 -4.48 2.57 -0.09
N PHE A 73 -3.31 3.21 0.00
CA PHE A 73 -3.08 4.36 0.88
C PHE A 73 -4.10 5.47 0.60
N GLU A 74 -4.33 5.81 -0.67
CA GLU A 74 -5.31 6.83 -1.05
C GLU A 74 -6.74 6.43 -0.66
N ILE A 75 -7.11 5.15 -0.79
CA ILE A 75 -8.40 4.64 -0.35
C ILE A 75 -8.54 4.76 1.17
N VAL A 76 -7.53 4.31 1.93
CA VAL A 76 -7.53 4.39 3.40
C VAL A 76 -7.53 5.84 3.87
N ALA A 77 -6.80 6.73 3.20
CA ALA A 77 -6.81 8.17 3.49
C ALA A 77 -8.22 8.77 3.28
N LYS A 78 -8.93 8.37 2.22
CA LYS A 78 -10.32 8.78 1.98
C LYS A 78 -11.28 8.20 3.02
N ILE A 79 -11.06 6.97 3.49
CA ILE A 79 -11.85 6.37 4.57
C ILE A 79 -11.64 7.16 5.86
N LYS A 80 -10.37 7.43 6.23
CA LYS A 80 -10.00 8.26 7.39
C LYS A 80 -10.58 9.69 7.32
N ALA A 81 -10.69 10.25 6.12
CA ALA A 81 -11.26 11.59 5.90
C ALA A 81 -12.79 11.61 5.83
N GLN A 82 -13.45 10.46 5.65
CA GLN A 82 -14.90 10.39 5.54
C GLN A 82 -15.52 10.55 6.93
N SER A 83 -16.36 11.56 7.07
CA SER A 83 -17.10 11.78 8.32
C SER A 83 -18.06 10.63 8.57
N GLY A 84 -18.04 10.09 9.79
CA GLY A 84 -18.88 8.97 10.21
C GLY A 84 -18.19 7.60 10.17
N PHE A 85 -16.95 7.49 9.68
CA PHE A 85 -16.17 6.26 9.83
C PHE A 85 -15.19 6.36 11.00
N LYS A 86 -15.03 5.25 11.73
CA LYS A 86 -13.99 5.10 12.76
C LYS A 86 -12.91 4.22 12.15
N TRP A 87 -11.82 4.84 11.69
CA TRP A 87 -10.68 4.05 11.24
C TRP A 87 -9.87 3.56 12.43
N ASP A 88 -9.63 2.26 12.45
CA ASP A 88 -8.74 1.55 13.34
C ASP A 88 -7.69 0.81 12.50
N ASP A 89 -6.41 0.90 12.87
CA ASP A 89 -5.34 0.30 12.07
C ASP A 89 -5.32 -1.23 12.11
N GLU A 90 -6.02 -1.85 13.07
CA GLU A 90 -6.20 -3.31 13.18
C GLU A 90 -7.55 -3.76 12.61
N LYS A 91 -8.63 -3.03 12.89
CA LYS A 91 -10.01 -3.39 12.51
C LYS A 91 -10.51 -2.72 11.22
N GLY A 92 -9.79 -1.76 10.66
CA GLY A 92 -10.16 -1.04 9.44
C GLY A 92 -11.23 0.01 9.72
N ALA A 93 -12.20 0.17 8.82
CA ALA A 93 -13.26 1.17 8.98
C ALA A 93 -14.31 0.82 10.06
N ASP A 94 -14.20 -0.36 10.70
CA ASP A 94 -15.05 -0.89 11.78
C ASP A 94 -16.54 -0.59 11.54
N ILE A 95 -17.03 -0.96 10.34
CA ILE A 95 -18.37 -0.57 9.88
C ILE A 95 -19.43 -1.38 10.61
N ASP A 96 -20.13 -0.72 11.53
CA ASP A 96 -21.29 -1.24 12.22
C ASP A 96 -22.58 -1.14 11.38
N ALA A 97 -23.68 -1.70 11.88
CA ALA A 97 -24.97 -1.70 11.20
C ALA A 97 -25.49 -0.27 10.88
N SER A 98 -25.16 0.72 11.71
CA SER A 98 -25.56 2.12 11.52
C SER A 98 -24.75 2.81 10.41
N SER A 99 -23.49 2.41 10.23
CA SER A 99 -22.57 2.97 9.23
C SER A 99 -22.58 2.23 7.89
N ALA A 100 -23.31 1.12 7.81
CA ALA A 100 -23.37 0.24 6.63
C ALA A 100 -23.88 0.96 5.37
N SER A 101 -24.90 1.80 5.50
CA SER A 101 -25.46 2.56 4.37
C SER A 101 -24.46 3.57 3.80
N VAL A 102 -23.72 4.25 4.68
CA VAL A 102 -22.65 5.18 4.30
C VAL A 102 -21.49 4.43 3.63
N TRP A 103 -21.16 3.24 4.13
CA TRP A 103 -20.14 2.38 3.53
C TRP A 103 -20.51 1.91 2.12
N GLU A 104 -21.75 1.48 1.87
CA GLU A 104 -22.17 1.04 0.52
C GLU A 104 -22.05 2.15 -0.52
N VAL A 105 -22.44 3.38 -0.15
CA VAL A 105 -22.27 4.56 -1.02
C VAL A 105 -20.79 4.85 -1.25
N PHE A 106 -19.97 4.73 -0.20
CA PHE A 106 -18.53 4.95 -0.29
C PHE A 106 -17.85 3.89 -1.17
N GLU A 107 -18.20 2.62 -1.03
CA GLU A 107 -17.65 1.50 -1.80
C GLU A 107 -18.00 1.60 -3.29
N LYS A 108 -19.22 2.04 -3.61
CA LYS A 108 -19.62 2.34 -4.99
C LYS A 108 -18.77 3.46 -5.62
N LYS A 109 -18.40 4.47 -4.84
CA LYS A 109 -17.57 5.61 -5.29
C LYS A 109 -16.08 5.27 -5.31
N ASN A 110 -15.59 4.45 -4.38
CA ASN A 110 -14.19 4.11 -4.19
C ASN A 110 -13.97 2.59 -4.38
N LYS A 111 -13.94 2.17 -5.65
CA LYS A 111 -13.72 0.76 -6.01
C LYS A 111 -12.42 0.24 -5.37
N GLY A 112 -12.52 -0.89 -4.68
CA GLY A 112 -11.38 -1.49 -3.96
C GLY A 112 -11.30 -1.15 -2.47
N SER A 113 -12.26 -0.39 -1.93
CA SER A 113 -12.40 -0.20 -0.47
C SER A 113 -12.93 -1.43 0.27
N CYS A 114 -13.62 -2.33 -0.43
CA CYS A 114 -14.24 -3.55 0.13
C CYS A 114 -13.38 -4.30 1.18
N PRO A 115 -12.08 -4.56 0.93
CA PRO A 115 -11.25 -5.28 1.90
C PRO A 115 -11.06 -4.54 3.22
N PHE A 116 -11.18 -3.21 3.24
CA PHE A 116 -10.91 -2.34 4.39
C PHE A 116 -12.15 -2.04 5.24
N ARG A 117 -13.29 -2.66 4.92
CA ARG A 117 -14.53 -2.51 5.68
C ARG A 117 -14.34 -2.87 7.15
N ASN A 118 -13.77 -4.06 7.38
CA ASN A 118 -13.53 -4.63 8.71
C ASN A 118 -12.13 -5.26 8.79
N LYS A 119 -11.18 -4.72 8.02
CA LYS A 119 -9.79 -5.17 8.04
C LYS A 119 -8.87 -3.96 8.03
N GLY A 120 -8.00 -3.91 9.03
CA GLY A 120 -6.96 -2.91 9.13
C GLY A 120 -5.92 -3.03 8.01
N TRP A 121 -5.05 -2.02 7.95
CA TRP A 121 -3.95 -1.96 7.00
C TRP A 121 -2.65 -1.59 7.74
N PRO A 122 -1.88 -2.59 8.21
CA PRO A 122 -0.76 -2.38 9.13
C PRO A 122 0.47 -1.73 8.48
N TRP A 123 0.39 -1.43 7.18
CA TRP A 123 1.46 -0.80 6.42
C TRP A 123 1.32 0.71 6.29
N TRP A 124 0.26 1.32 6.89
CA TRP A 124 0.03 2.76 6.85
C TRP A 124 1.28 3.56 7.24
N SER A 125 1.84 3.32 8.44
CA SER A 125 3.01 4.06 8.95
C SER A 125 4.30 3.85 8.15
N LYS A 126 4.36 2.80 7.33
CA LYS A 126 5.50 2.56 6.43
C LYS A 126 5.32 3.23 5.06
N VAL A 127 4.08 3.33 4.58
CA VAL A 127 3.76 3.94 3.28
C VAL A 127 3.65 5.46 3.38
N GLU A 128 3.07 5.98 4.47
CA GLU A 128 2.91 7.41 4.72
C GLU A 128 4.19 8.25 4.49
N PRO A 129 5.36 7.92 5.08
CA PRO A 129 6.60 8.67 4.85
C PRO A 129 7.20 8.48 3.44
N LEU A 130 6.71 7.50 2.67
CA LEU A 130 7.13 7.24 1.29
C LEU A 130 6.22 7.92 0.26
N MET A 131 5.06 8.41 0.68
CA MET A 131 4.23 9.24 -0.18
C MET A 131 4.95 10.57 -0.39
N PRO A 132 4.94 11.13 -1.61
CA PRO A 132 5.41 12.50 -1.79
C PRO A 132 4.59 13.32 -0.80
N SER A 133 5.26 13.99 0.14
CA SER A 133 4.60 14.81 1.14
C SER A 133 3.59 15.62 0.36
N SER A 134 2.30 15.37 0.59
CA SER A 134 1.34 16.40 0.27
C SER A 134 1.75 17.50 1.22
N THR A 135 2.64 18.36 0.74
CA THR A 135 2.71 19.76 1.14
C THR A 135 1.31 20.24 0.80
N ARG A 136 0.38 19.93 1.72
CA ARG A 136 -0.81 20.69 1.93
C ARG A 136 -0.23 22.04 2.23
N GLY A 137 -0.12 22.85 1.18
CA GLY A 137 0.18 24.25 1.31
C GLY A 137 -0.84 24.75 2.32
N ALA A 138 -0.36 24.97 3.53
CA ALA A 138 -0.91 26.00 4.38
C ALA A 138 -0.73 27.27 3.55
N ASN A 139 -1.72 27.57 2.74
CA ASN A 139 -1.84 28.87 2.12
C ASN A 139 -2.48 29.77 3.17
N ILE A 140 -1.90 30.96 3.26
CA ILE A 140 -1.92 31.89 4.38
C ILE A 140 -3.31 32.44 4.68
#